data_AF-A0A4R2N759-F1
#
_entry.id   AF-A0A4R2N759-F1
#
_cell.length_a   1.000
_cell.length_b   1.000
_cell.length_c   1.000
_cell.angle_alpha   90.00
_cell.angle_beta   90.00
_cell.angle_gamma   90.00
#
_symmetry.space_group_name_H-M   'P 1'
#
loop_
_entity.id
_entity.type
_entity.pdbx_description
1 polymer ?
#
loop_
_entity_poly.entity_id
_entity_poly.type
_entity_poly.pdbx_seq_one_letter_code
_entity_poly.pdbx_strand_id
1 'polypeptide(L)'
;MGNTQQVHRIADDITAHLTLRRGCLYLVTKQVHVLAGVAVTAEDGASIGIINGRVPGGSLQRAALIFDAGSSLQARRLSIRATNRHGVPQKHPDNGGVWFFGAHHRADKDGMQIRKTRATPLSFFRAKRLSAYYLGRGDAPDGSAKARHDNAHGLDDLDGVSVMGVGFCEWNIAEVYSRGSGDDGFDLQNSAIMLRRLLIDNPTEDALNISSSRLDIVDELRVTMTRRGERSGEDADRDIFDLEVDDSPSQVVLHRGARVKLHGVFGDEVRLASKDMPQPRTEGRFLYRFQGRCDQDVAIVYSISED
;
A
#
# COMPACT_ATOMS: atom_id res chain seq x y z
N MET A 1 -31.64 16.18 -13.05
CA MET A 1 -31.12 17.08 -12.00
C MET A 1 -29.88 16.43 -11.43
N GLY A 2 -28.69 16.97 -11.75
CA GLY A 2 -27.42 16.40 -11.29
C GLY A 2 -27.31 16.60 -9.79
N ASN A 3 -27.15 15.50 -9.04
CA ASN A 3 -26.97 15.56 -7.61
C ASN A 3 -25.59 16.17 -7.34
N THR A 4 -25.54 17.43 -6.89
CA THR A 4 -24.28 18.08 -6.51
C THR A 4 -23.69 17.31 -5.34
N GLN A 5 -22.60 16.58 -5.59
CA GLN A 5 -21.89 15.85 -4.55
C GLN A 5 -21.37 16.86 -3.51
N GLN A 6 -21.74 16.70 -2.24
CA GLN A 6 -21.23 17.55 -1.17
C GLN A 6 -19.73 17.28 -0.99
N VAL A 7 -18.91 18.34 -1.01
CA VAL A 7 -17.44 18.23 -0.87
C VAL A 7 -17.03 18.78 0.50
N HIS A 8 -16.35 17.96 1.30
CA HIS A 8 -15.77 18.32 2.59
C HIS A 8 -14.25 18.32 2.47
N ARG A 9 -13.61 19.44 2.77
CA ARG A 9 -12.14 19.52 2.78
C ARG A 9 -11.60 19.09 4.13
N ILE A 10 -10.58 18.25 4.13
CA ILE A 10 -9.82 17.83 5.31
C ILE A 10 -8.40 18.36 5.12
N ALA A 11 -8.08 19.44 5.82
CA ALA A 11 -6.83 20.20 5.65
C ALA A 11 -5.95 20.20 6.90
N ASP A 12 -6.46 19.65 8.00
CA ASP A 12 -5.85 19.57 9.31
C ASP A 12 -6.09 18.16 9.86
N ASP A 13 -5.33 17.78 10.89
CA ASP A 13 -5.42 16.48 11.53
C ASP A 13 -6.83 16.19 12.06
N ILE A 14 -7.24 14.93 11.95
CA ILE A 14 -8.51 14.45 12.45
C ILE A 14 -8.32 14.12 13.93
N THR A 15 -8.66 15.09 14.78
CA THR A 15 -8.50 15.03 16.24
C THR A 15 -9.76 14.56 16.98
N ALA A 16 -10.87 14.39 16.26
CA ALA A 16 -12.14 13.91 16.79
C ALA A 16 -12.76 12.88 15.84
N HIS A 17 -13.61 12.00 16.37
CA HIS A 17 -14.24 10.95 15.57
C HIS A 17 -14.96 11.53 14.35
N LEU A 18 -14.68 10.96 13.19
CA LEU A 18 -15.20 11.44 11.91
C LEU A 18 -16.05 10.35 11.26
N THR A 19 -17.26 10.71 10.83
CA THR A 19 -18.10 9.83 10.01
C THR A 19 -18.08 10.27 8.56
N LEU A 20 -17.62 9.41 7.66
CA LEU A 20 -17.64 9.60 6.22
C LEU A 20 -18.97 9.11 5.65
N ARG A 21 -19.80 10.03 5.17
CA ARG A 21 -21.11 9.74 4.59
C ARG A 21 -20.99 9.33 3.13
N ARG A 22 -21.80 8.35 2.72
CA ARG A 22 -21.93 7.96 1.32
C ARG A 22 -22.52 9.11 0.52
N GLY A 23 -22.01 9.33 -0.69
CA GLY A 23 -22.47 10.41 -1.56
C GLY A 23 -21.85 11.77 -1.24
N CYS A 24 -20.99 11.85 -0.21
CA CYS A 24 -20.09 12.98 0.01
C CYS A 24 -18.70 12.65 -0.52
N LEU A 25 -17.95 13.68 -0.93
CA LEU A 25 -16.52 13.58 -1.22
C LEU A 25 -15.75 14.23 -0.08
N TYR A 26 -14.88 13.46 0.57
CA TYR A 26 -13.94 13.99 1.57
C TYR A 26 -12.59 14.18 0.90
N LEU A 27 -12.15 15.43 0.75
CA LEU A 27 -10.96 15.80 0.02
C LEU A 27 -9.82 16.11 1.00
N VAL A 28 -8.86 15.22 1.09
CA VAL A 28 -7.62 15.39 1.86
C VAL A 28 -6.70 16.32 1.07
N THR A 29 -6.42 17.49 1.64
CA THR A 29 -5.70 18.57 0.94
C THR A 29 -4.27 18.81 1.43
N LYS A 30 -3.86 18.11 2.49
CA LYS A 30 -2.50 18.15 3.05
C LYS A 30 -2.12 16.76 3.55
N GLN A 31 -0.93 16.63 4.11
CA GLN A 31 -0.61 15.52 5.01
C GLN A 31 -1.52 15.64 6.23
N VAL A 32 -2.41 14.66 6.41
CA VAL A 32 -3.43 14.65 7.46
C VAL A 32 -3.30 13.38 8.27
N HIS A 33 -3.16 13.54 9.58
CA HIS A 33 -3.09 12.44 10.53
C HIS A 33 -4.46 12.20 11.19
N VAL A 34 -4.87 10.95 11.30
CA VAL A 34 -5.91 10.48 12.21
C VAL A 34 -5.22 10.10 13.50
N LEU A 35 -5.39 10.93 14.53
CA LEU A 35 -4.59 10.80 15.75
C LEU A 35 -5.00 9.57 16.58
N ALA A 36 -4.11 9.17 17.48
CA ALA A 36 -4.37 8.10 18.45
C ALA A 36 -5.68 8.33 19.23
N GLY A 37 -6.47 7.28 19.42
CA GLY A 37 -7.78 7.34 20.07
C GLY A 37 -8.91 7.88 19.19
N VAL A 38 -8.60 8.34 17.98
CA VAL A 38 -9.59 8.84 17.02
C VAL A 38 -10.02 7.75 16.06
N ALA A 39 -11.30 7.75 15.69
CA ALA A 39 -11.88 6.78 14.78
C ALA A 39 -12.50 7.47 13.56
N VAL A 40 -12.15 6.99 12.38
CA VAL A 40 -12.85 7.30 11.13
C VAL A 40 -13.81 6.15 10.82
N THR A 41 -15.10 6.45 10.80
CA THR A 41 -16.15 5.49 10.42
C THR A 41 -16.69 5.85 9.05
N ALA A 42 -16.62 4.93 8.09
CA ALA A 42 -17.14 5.14 6.74
C ALA A 42 -18.43 4.36 6.50
N GLU A 43 -19.47 5.06 6.04
CA GLU A 43 -20.63 4.42 5.46
C GLU A 43 -20.24 3.55 4.24
N ASP A 44 -21.05 2.54 3.95
CA ASP A 44 -20.76 1.57 2.90
C ASP A 44 -20.72 2.23 1.51
N GLY A 45 -19.53 2.30 0.91
CA GLY A 45 -19.30 2.96 -0.37
C GLY A 45 -18.92 4.44 -0.26
N ALA A 46 -18.54 4.93 0.92
CA ALA A 46 -17.95 6.25 1.07
C ALA A 46 -16.65 6.40 0.24
N SER A 47 -16.32 7.64 -0.12
CA SER A 47 -15.15 7.94 -0.94
C SER A 47 -14.33 9.10 -0.37
N ILE A 48 -13.02 8.93 -0.40
CA ILE A 48 -12.02 9.94 -0.08
C ILE A 48 -11.26 10.28 -1.37
N GLY A 49 -11.02 11.56 -1.60
CA GLY A 49 -10.07 12.06 -2.59
C GLY A 49 -8.82 12.55 -1.88
N ILE A 50 -7.64 12.19 -2.38
CA ILE A 50 -6.37 12.80 -1.97
C ILE A 50 -5.93 13.69 -3.13
N ILE A 51 -5.57 14.95 -2.85
CA ILE A 51 -5.16 15.85 -3.93
C ILE A 51 -3.76 15.49 -4.43
N ASN A 52 -3.56 15.56 -5.74
CA ASN A 52 -2.22 15.49 -6.33
C ASN A 52 -1.51 16.84 -6.28
N GLY A 53 -0.19 16.76 -6.40
CA GLY A 53 0.72 17.90 -6.48
C GLY A 53 1.42 18.18 -5.16
N ARG A 54 2.48 18.98 -5.25
CA ARG A 54 3.23 19.45 -4.08
C ARG A 54 2.30 20.20 -3.12
N VAL A 55 2.35 19.81 -1.84
CA VAL A 55 1.68 20.54 -0.76
C VAL A 55 2.75 21.02 0.23
N PRO A 56 2.80 22.34 0.53
CA PRO A 56 3.73 22.85 1.52
C PRO A 56 3.30 22.46 2.93
N GLY A 57 4.28 22.10 3.77
CA GLY A 57 4.06 21.64 5.14
C GLY A 57 3.74 20.14 5.19
N GLY A 58 4.45 19.42 6.05
CA GLY A 58 4.46 17.95 6.09
C GLY A 58 5.80 17.38 5.59
N SER A 59 6.21 16.24 6.15
CA SER A 59 7.44 15.53 5.75
C SER A 59 7.36 15.12 4.28
N LEU A 60 6.21 14.58 3.84
CA LEU A 60 6.03 14.01 2.49
C LEU A 60 5.94 15.07 1.38
N GLN A 61 5.76 16.35 1.72
CA GLN A 61 5.49 17.45 0.79
C GLN A 61 4.35 17.16 -0.21
N ARG A 62 3.40 16.31 0.18
CA ARG A 62 2.22 15.86 -0.59
C ARG A 62 1.03 15.69 0.34
N ALA A 63 -0.17 15.67 -0.23
CA ALA A 63 -1.34 15.27 0.54
C ALA A 63 -1.32 13.76 0.78
N ALA A 64 -1.61 13.35 2.01
CA ALA A 64 -1.61 11.95 2.44
C ALA A 64 -2.65 11.78 3.56
N LEU A 65 -3.24 10.60 3.66
CA LEU A 65 -4.08 10.23 4.80
C LEU A 65 -3.35 9.20 5.64
N ILE A 66 -2.98 9.58 6.86
CA ILE A 66 -2.14 8.77 7.73
C ILE A 66 -2.97 8.40 8.95
N PHE A 67 -3.12 7.10 9.20
CA PHE A 67 -3.71 6.60 10.43
C PHE A 67 -2.60 6.33 11.43
N ASP A 68 -2.44 7.21 12.42
CA ASP A 68 -1.39 7.06 13.43
C ASP A 68 -1.61 5.82 14.30
N ALA A 69 -0.56 5.35 14.95
CA ALA A 69 -0.63 4.26 15.91
C ALA A 69 -1.66 4.56 17.00
N GLY A 70 -2.60 3.64 17.24
CA GLY A 70 -3.71 3.80 18.17
C GLY A 70 -4.95 4.46 17.58
N SER A 71 -4.94 4.82 16.30
CA SER A 71 -6.14 5.31 15.60
C SER A 71 -6.99 4.16 15.08
N SER A 72 -8.16 4.47 14.50
CA SER A 72 -9.07 3.43 14.00
C SER A 72 -9.74 3.81 12.68
N LEU A 73 -9.90 2.80 11.82
CA LEU A 73 -10.73 2.85 10.63
C LEU A 73 -11.80 1.77 10.73
N GLN A 74 -13.07 2.15 10.58
CA GLN A 74 -14.17 1.20 10.44
C GLN A 74 -14.96 1.48 9.17
N ALA A 75 -14.97 0.53 8.25
CA ALA A 75 -15.71 0.64 7.00
C ALA A 75 -16.34 -0.71 6.60
N ARG A 76 -17.25 -0.67 5.62
CA ARG A 76 -17.59 -1.88 4.85
C ARG A 76 -16.84 -1.84 3.52
N ARG A 77 -17.18 -0.92 2.63
CA ARG A 77 -16.42 -0.61 1.41
C ARG A 77 -15.97 0.85 1.47
N LEU A 78 -14.68 1.09 1.35
CA LEU A 78 -14.09 2.43 1.26
C LEU A 78 -13.28 2.55 -0.03
N SER A 79 -13.41 3.67 -0.72
CA SER A 79 -12.57 3.98 -1.89
C SER A 79 -11.78 5.26 -1.65
N ILE A 80 -10.47 5.21 -1.88
CA ILE A 80 -9.55 6.33 -1.79
C ILE A 80 -8.92 6.51 -3.18
N ARG A 81 -8.86 7.74 -3.68
CA ARG A 81 -8.40 8.00 -5.05
C ARG A 81 -7.63 9.31 -5.16
N ALA A 82 -6.69 9.38 -6.10
CA ALA A 82 -6.13 10.65 -6.52
C ALA A 82 -7.20 11.56 -7.13
N THR A 83 -7.07 12.84 -6.83
CA THR A 83 -7.95 13.89 -7.33
C THR A 83 -7.15 15.15 -7.61
N ASN A 84 -7.71 16.06 -8.40
CA ASN A 84 -7.22 17.44 -8.43
C ASN A 84 -7.77 18.24 -7.23
N ARG A 85 -7.35 19.49 -7.09
CA ARG A 85 -7.82 20.42 -6.03
C ARG A 85 -9.33 20.69 -5.99
N HIS A 86 -10.06 20.27 -7.01
CA HIS A 86 -11.52 20.39 -7.12
C HIS A 86 -12.24 19.07 -6.84
N GLY A 87 -11.52 18.01 -6.46
CA GLY A 87 -12.11 16.70 -6.17
C GLY A 87 -12.39 15.85 -7.41
N VAL A 88 -11.92 16.25 -8.60
CA VAL A 88 -12.09 15.47 -9.82
C VAL A 88 -11.05 14.34 -9.84
N PRO A 89 -11.47 13.07 -9.98
CA PRO A 89 -10.55 11.93 -10.01
C PRO A 89 -9.45 12.07 -11.07
N GLN A 90 -8.23 11.68 -10.72
CA GLN A 90 -7.07 11.65 -11.62
C GLN A 90 -6.60 10.21 -11.81
N LYS A 91 -5.99 9.94 -12.97
CA LYS A 91 -5.37 8.64 -13.31
C LYS A 91 -3.84 8.68 -13.28
N HIS A 92 -3.30 9.81 -12.84
CA HIS A 92 -1.88 10.00 -12.62
C HIS A 92 -1.68 10.12 -11.11
N PRO A 93 -0.86 9.26 -10.49
CA PRO A 93 -0.50 9.36 -9.08
C PRO A 93 0.58 10.45 -8.88
N ASP A 94 0.37 11.36 -7.93
CA ASP A 94 1.37 12.33 -7.43
C ASP A 94 0.89 12.85 -6.06
N ASN A 95 0.71 11.95 -5.12
CA ASN A 95 0.30 12.23 -3.74
C ASN A 95 1.06 11.30 -2.77
N GLY A 96 0.87 11.46 -1.47
CA GLY A 96 1.51 10.63 -0.46
C GLY A 96 0.68 9.44 -0.03
N GLY A 97 -0.32 9.00 -0.80
CA GLY A 97 -1.04 7.77 -0.53
C GLY A 97 -1.81 7.69 0.79
N VAL A 98 -2.04 6.47 1.25
CA VAL A 98 -2.70 6.18 2.54
C VAL A 98 -1.81 5.26 3.38
N TRP A 99 -1.63 5.64 4.65
CA TRP A 99 -0.74 4.96 5.57
C TRP A 99 -1.51 4.41 6.77
N PHE A 100 -1.16 3.21 7.21
CA PHE A 100 -1.72 2.57 8.40
C PHE A 100 -0.61 2.20 9.38
N PHE A 101 -0.57 2.90 10.51
CA PHE A 101 0.42 2.65 11.56
C PHE A 101 -0.17 1.83 12.69
N GLY A 102 0.55 0.80 13.09
CA GLY A 102 0.22 -0.02 14.24
C GLY A 102 1.11 0.25 15.44
N ALA A 103 0.86 -0.49 16.52
CA ALA A 103 1.69 -0.49 17.72
C ALA A 103 2.47 -1.82 17.89
N HIS A 104 2.47 -2.69 16.88
CA HIS A 104 3.09 -4.01 16.92
C HIS A 104 4.61 -3.94 16.92
N HIS A 105 5.21 -3.20 15.98
CA HIS A 105 6.65 -2.99 15.87
C HIS A 105 7.00 -1.53 15.55
N ARG A 106 8.28 -1.19 15.75
CA ARG A 106 8.84 0.06 15.22
C ARG A 106 8.96 -0.07 13.70
N ALA A 107 8.86 1.03 12.99
CA ALA A 107 9.08 1.11 11.56
C ALA A 107 9.49 2.55 11.20
N ASP A 108 10.26 2.70 10.13
CA ASP A 108 10.71 3.98 9.59
C ASP A 108 10.71 3.89 8.07
N LYS A 109 9.95 4.77 7.41
CA LYS A 109 9.89 4.90 5.94
C LYS A 109 9.57 6.35 5.62
N ASP A 110 10.25 6.95 4.64
CA ASP A 110 10.01 8.33 4.16
C ASP A 110 9.95 9.42 5.26
N GLY A 111 10.80 9.30 6.29
CA GLY A 111 10.78 10.21 7.45
C GLY A 111 9.53 10.07 8.34
N MET A 112 8.69 9.06 8.09
CA MET A 112 7.59 8.64 8.94
C MET A 112 8.08 7.57 9.91
N GLN A 113 7.91 7.83 11.21
CA GLN A 113 8.40 6.95 12.27
C GLN A 113 7.29 6.43 13.15
N ILE A 114 7.26 5.11 13.33
CA ILE A 114 6.49 4.47 14.38
C ILE A 114 7.41 4.17 15.56
N ARG A 115 7.18 4.90 16.66
CA ARG A 115 7.84 4.62 17.94
C ARG A 115 6.97 3.72 18.78
N LYS A 116 7.40 2.47 18.97
CA LYS A 116 6.75 1.54 19.89
C LYS A 116 7.01 1.98 21.34
N THR A 117 5.96 2.41 22.03
CA THR A 117 6.00 2.61 23.49
C THR A 117 4.98 1.69 24.14
N ARG A 118 5.22 1.25 25.39
CA ARG A 118 4.26 0.40 26.12
C ARG A 118 2.90 1.07 26.34
N ALA A 119 2.82 2.39 26.21
CA ALA A 119 1.60 3.17 26.40
C ALA A 119 0.81 3.39 25.10
N THR A 120 1.38 3.06 23.93
CA THR A 120 0.70 3.25 22.64
C THR A 120 -0.48 2.28 22.55
N PRO A 121 -1.73 2.75 22.44
CA PRO A 121 -2.86 1.85 22.25
C PRO A 121 -2.77 1.15 20.90
N LEU A 122 -3.32 -0.06 20.81
CA LEU A 122 -3.41 -0.79 19.55
C LEU A 122 -4.29 -0.03 18.57
N SER A 123 -3.88 -0.01 17.31
CA SER A 123 -4.72 0.45 16.20
C SER A 123 -5.85 -0.54 15.93
N PHE A 124 -6.91 -0.08 15.26
CA PHE A 124 -8.00 -0.95 14.83
C PHE A 124 -8.49 -0.60 13.42
N PHE A 125 -8.07 -1.39 12.44
CA PHE A 125 -8.39 -1.21 11.03
C PHE A 125 -9.32 -2.31 10.56
N ARG A 126 -10.57 -1.97 10.25
CA ARG A 126 -11.59 -2.95 9.87
C ARG A 126 -12.34 -2.52 8.62
N ALA A 127 -12.29 -3.35 7.58
CA ALA A 127 -13.10 -3.17 6.39
C ALA A 127 -13.40 -4.50 5.68
N LYS A 128 -14.49 -4.56 4.90
CA LYS A 128 -14.65 -5.68 3.94
C LYS A 128 -13.80 -5.48 2.70
N ARG A 129 -13.62 -4.22 2.26
CA ARG A 129 -12.78 -3.85 1.13
C ARG A 129 -12.28 -2.41 1.28
N LEU A 130 -10.98 -2.22 1.08
CA LEU A 130 -10.33 -0.96 0.78
C LEU A 130 -9.97 -0.94 -0.70
N SER A 131 -10.22 0.18 -1.40
CA SER A 131 -9.81 0.34 -2.80
C SER A 131 -9.04 1.63 -2.98
N ALA A 132 -7.77 1.52 -3.36
CA ALA A 132 -6.85 2.59 -3.67
C ALA A 132 -6.72 2.75 -5.18
N TYR A 133 -6.88 3.98 -5.66
CA TYR A 133 -6.82 4.29 -7.09
C TYR A 133 -5.85 5.45 -7.35
N TYR A 134 -4.78 5.16 -8.06
CA TYR A 134 -3.79 6.14 -8.49
C TYR A 134 -3.20 6.93 -7.32
N LEU A 135 -2.90 6.24 -6.23
CA LEU A 135 -2.28 6.81 -5.03
C LEU A 135 -0.75 6.66 -5.10
N GLY A 136 -0.04 7.43 -4.29
CA GLY A 136 1.42 7.41 -4.26
C GLY A 136 2.07 8.33 -5.29
N ARG A 137 3.39 8.19 -5.44
CA ARG A 137 4.24 8.97 -6.33
C ARG A 137 5.60 8.27 -6.45
N GLY A 138 5.85 7.65 -7.59
CA GLY A 138 7.12 7.00 -7.84
C GLY A 138 8.21 7.98 -8.17
N ASP A 139 9.33 7.37 -8.52
CA ASP A 139 10.56 8.01 -8.17
C ASP A 139 10.96 9.14 -9.11
N ALA A 140 11.83 10.03 -8.63
CA ALA A 140 12.40 11.05 -9.50
C ALA A 140 13.52 10.43 -10.36
N PRO A 141 13.64 10.77 -11.66
CA PRO A 141 14.66 10.16 -12.49
C PRO A 141 16.07 10.30 -11.91
N ASP A 142 16.83 9.21 -11.95
CA ASP A 142 18.18 9.13 -11.40
C ASP A 142 19.09 10.29 -11.82
N GLY A 143 19.85 10.79 -10.86
CA GLY A 143 20.81 11.88 -11.05
C GLY A 143 20.19 13.27 -11.28
N SER A 144 18.85 13.36 -11.38
CA SER A 144 18.15 14.64 -11.47
C SER A 144 18.27 15.46 -10.17
N ALA A 145 18.15 16.79 -10.28
CA ALA A 145 18.13 17.65 -9.11
C ALA A 145 16.93 17.33 -8.18
N LYS A 146 15.84 16.78 -8.75
CA LYS A 146 14.68 16.33 -8.00
C LYS A 146 14.99 15.03 -7.24
N ALA A 147 15.62 14.04 -7.85
CA ALA A 147 16.08 12.82 -7.17
C ALA A 147 17.01 13.19 -6.01
N ARG A 148 18.08 13.94 -6.25
CA ARG A 148 19.00 14.37 -5.17
C ARG A 148 18.30 15.09 -4.00
N HIS A 149 17.24 15.85 -4.28
CA HIS A 149 16.43 16.48 -3.25
C HIS A 149 15.55 15.47 -2.52
N ASP A 150 14.86 14.61 -3.28
CA ASP A 150 13.92 13.63 -2.74
C ASP A 150 14.67 12.59 -1.88
N ASN A 151 15.77 12.00 -2.36
CA ASN A 151 16.61 11.08 -1.57
C ASN A 151 17.23 11.77 -0.33
N ALA A 152 17.61 13.05 -0.43
CA ALA A 152 18.11 13.79 0.74
C ALA A 152 17.04 14.04 1.81
N HIS A 153 15.77 13.83 1.48
CA HIS A 153 14.63 14.02 2.35
C HIS A 153 13.84 12.72 2.60
N GLY A 154 14.27 11.57 2.08
CA GLY A 154 13.54 10.29 2.14
C GLY A 154 12.15 10.45 1.56
N LEU A 155 12.05 10.75 0.27
CA LEU A 155 10.77 10.98 -0.42
C LEU A 155 10.64 10.09 -1.66
N ASP A 156 11.52 9.12 -1.81
CA ASP A 156 11.72 8.27 -2.99
C ASP A 156 10.48 7.38 -3.20
N ASP A 157 9.89 6.83 -2.12
CA ASP A 157 9.05 5.62 -2.19
C ASP A 157 7.60 5.82 -1.68
N LEU A 158 6.91 6.83 -2.22
CA LEU A 158 5.54 7.12 -1.79
C LEU A 158 4.56 6.12 -2.40
N ASP A 159 4.18 5.11 -1.62
CA ASP A 159 3.29 4.05 -2.08
C ASP A 159 1.82 4.45 -2.24
N GLY A 160 1.07 3.59 -2.92
CA GLY A 160 -0.38 3.70 -2.95
C GLY A 160 -1.04 3.38 -1.60
N VAL A 161 -0.54 2.35 -0.91
CA VAL A 161 -1.00 1.87 0.40
C VAL A 161 0.20 1.33 1.17
N SER A 162 0.52 1.95 2.30
CA SER A 162 1.62 1.52 3.17
C SER A 162 1.09 1.09 4.54
N VAL A 163 1.59 -0.04 5.03
CA VAL A 163 1.19 -0.63 6.32
C VAL A 163 2.44 -0.89 7.15
N MET A 164 2.57 -0.17 8.26
CA MET A 164 3.80 -0.16 9.05
C MET A 164 3.54 -0.50 10.50
N GLY A 165 4.36 -1.40 11.07
CA GLY A 165 4.27 -1.77 12.48
C GLY A 165 2.91 -2.35 12.91
N VAL A 166 2.13 -2.93 11.99
CA VAL A 166 0.77 -3.44 12.26
C VAL A 166 0.79 -4.94 12.54
N GLY A 167 0.11 -5.37 13.60
CA GLY A 167 -0.05 -6.78 13.94
C GLY A 167 -1.39 -7.39 13.54
N PHE A 168 -1.50 -8.72 13.61
CA PHE A 168 -2.71 -9.47 13.24
C PHE A 168 -3.97 -9.05 14.02
N CYS A 169 -3.79 -8.54 15.25
CA CYS A 169 -4.91 -8.07 16.07
C CYS A 169 -5.40 -6.66 15.71
N GLU A 170 -4.59 -5.88 14.99
CA GLU A 170 -4.89 -4.50 14.58
C GLU A 170 -5.51 -4.47 13.18
N TRP A 171 -5.16 -5.44 12.32
CA TRP A 171 -5.62 -5.51 10.93
C TRP A 171 -6.77 -6.51 10.72
N ASN A 172 -7.92 -5.98 10.32
CA ASN A 172 -9.12 -6.72 9.94
C ASN A 172 -9.77 -6.12 8.67
N ILE A 173 -8.93 -5.65 7.74
CA ILE A 173 -9.36 -5.30 6.39
C ILE A 173 -9.26 -6.57 5.55
N ALA A 174 -10.41 -7.11 5.13
CA ALA A 174 -10.45 -8.40 4.45
C ALA A 174 -9.92 -8.35 3.01
N GLU A 175 -10.04 -7.21 2.34
CA GLU A 175 -9.65 -7.09 0.94
C GLU A 175 -9.03 -5.73 0.64
N VAL A 176 -7.91 -5.74 -0.08
CA VAL A 176 -7.28 -4.54 -0.62
C VAL A 176 -7.23 -4.65 -2.14
N TYR A 177 -7.70 -3.62 -2.81
CA TYR A 177 -7.53 -3.44 -4.25
C TYR A 177 -6.71 -2.17 -4.51
N SER A 178 -5.51 -2.32 -5.06
CA SER A 178 -4.66 -1.22 -5.48
C SER A 178 -4.59 -1.17 -6.99
N ARG A 179 -4.78 0.01 -7.57
CA ARG A 179 -4.72 0.21 -9.02
C ARG A 179 -3.93 1.46 -9.37
N GLY A 180 -2.94 1.29 -10.25
CA GLY A 180 -2.21 2.41 -10.84
C GLY A 180 -1.37 3.17 -9.81
N SER A 181 -0.80 2.47 -8.83
CA SER A 181 0.07 3.09 -7.84
C SER A 181 1.17 3.90 -8.50
N GLY A 182 1.50 5.04 -7.88
CA GLY A 182 2.60 5.89 -8.30
C GLY A 182 3.93 5.22 -8.15
N ASP A 183 4.01 4.32 -7.20
CA ASP A 183 5.18 3.56 -6.81
C ASP A 183 4.72 2.10 -6.60
N ASP A 184 4.92 1.53 -5.41
CA ASP A 184 4.50 0.18 -5.09
C ASP A 184 3.00 -0.01 -4.93
N GLY A 185 2.52 -1.17 -5.36
CA GLY A 185 1.12 -1.55 -5.29
C GLY A 185 0.59 -1.66 -3.85
N PHE A 186 1.38 -2.25 -2.97
CA PHE A 186 1.07 -2.47 -1.56
C PHE A 186 2.36 -2.70 -0.78
N ASP A 187 2.65 -1.80 0.15
CA ASP A 187 3.85 -1.81 0.98
C ASP A 187 3.53 -2.31 2.40
N LEU A 188 4.41 -3.16 2.93
CA LEU A 188 4.29 -3.74 4.26
C LEU A 188 5.64 -3.77 4.97
N GLN A 189 5.82 -2.91 5.98
CA GLN A 189 7.07 -2.83 6.74
C GLN A 189 6.86 -3.22 8.21
N ASN A 190 7.74 -4.08 8.74
CA ASN A 190 7.73 -4.54 10.13
C ASN A 190 6.33 -4.94 10.64
N SER A 191 5.55 -5.63 9.81
CA SER A 191 4.13 -5.89 10.05
C SER A 191 3.78 -7.36 9.85
N ALA A 192 2.70 -7.80 10.50
CA ALA A 192 2.17 -9.14 10.36
C ALA A 192 0.64 -9.06 10.20
N ILE A 193 0.15 -9.25 8.96
CA ILE A 193 -1.27 -9.06 8.63
C ILE A 193 -1.83 -10.21 7.81
N MET A 194 -3.16 -10.33 7.79
CA MET A 194 -3.89 -11.28 6.97
C MET A 194 -4.91 -10.58 6.08
N LEU A 195 -4.91 -10.91 4.80
CA LEU A 195 -5.92 -10.54 3.83
C LEU A 195 -6.67 -11.79 3.35
N ARG A 196 -7.96 -11.64 3.09
CA ARG A 196 -8.66 -12.63 2.25
C ARG A 196 -8.24 -12.46 0.80
N ARG A 197 -8.21 -11.21 0.31
CA ARG A 197 -7.88 -10.92 -1.08
C ARG A 197 -6.98 -9.71 -1.22
N LEU A 198 -5.95 -9.85 -2.05
CA LEU A 198 -5.11 -8.75 -2.49
C LEU A 198 -5.10 -8.71 -4.01
N LEU A 199 -5.49 -7.57 -4.55
CA LEU A 199 -5.57 -7.35 -5.99
C LEU A 199 -4.75 -6.10 -6.32
N ILE A 200 -3.74 -6.24 -7.15
CA ILE A 200 -2.85 -5.15 -7.57
C ILE A 200 -2.86 -5.09 -9.10
N ASP A 201 -3.20 -3.92 -9.64
CA ASP A 201 -3.30 -3.67 -11.08
C ASP A 201 -2.42 -2.51 -11.49
N ASN A 202 -1.36 -2.82 -12.22
CA ASN A 202 -0.44 -1.91 -12.87
C ASN A 202 0.17 -0.84 -11.94
N PRO A 203 0.90 -1.25 -10.88
CA PRO A 203 1.78 -0.34 -10.15
C PRO A 203 2.86 0.22 -11.09
N THR A 204 3.47 1.32 -10.69
CA THR A 204 4.57 1.92 -11.46
C THR A 204 5.85 1.13 -11.24
N GLU A 205 6.12 0.76 -9.99
CA GLU A 205 7.26 -0.05 -9.56
C GLU A 205 6.73 -1.43 -9.16
N ASP A 206 6.96 -1.88 -7.93
CA ASP A 206 6.65 -3.24 -7.52
C ASP A 206 5.18 -3.45 -7.22
N ALA A 207 4.75 -4.70 -7.30
CA ALA A 207 3.41 -5.03 -6.84
C ALA A 207 3.34 -5.10 -5.32
N LEU A 208 4.32 -5.75 -4.71
CA LEU A 208 4.42 -5.99 -3.28
C LEU A 208 5.84 -5.66 -2.86
N ASN A 209 5.97 -4.67 -1.99
CA ASN A 209 7.21 -4.40 -1.27
C ASN A 209 6.98 -4.79 0.20
N ILE A 210 7.73 -5.79 0.67
CA ILE A 210 7.50 -6.46 1.94
C ILE A 210 8.82 -6.53 2.70
N SER A 211 9.07 -5.57 3.59
CA SER A 211 10.30 -5.51 4.40
C SER A 211 10.05 -5.95 5.85
N SER A 212 10.86 -6.89 6.33
CA SER A 212 10.75 -7.52 7.65
C SER A 212 9.32 -7.90 8.08
N SER A 213 8.54 -8.48 7.16
CA SER A 213 7.08 -8.59 7.33
C SER A 213 6.49 -9.94 6.96
N ARG A 214 5.28 -10.20 7.47
CA ARG A 214 4.47 -11.38 7.13
C ARG A 214 3.11 -10.99 6.58
N LEU A 215 2.83 -11.40 5.35
CA LEU A 215 1.54 -11.24 4.69
C LEU A 215 0.87 -12.59 4.44
N ASP A 216 -0.24 -12.87 5.11
CA ASP A 216 -1.06 -14.06 4.86
C ASP A 216 -2.20 -13.74 3.88
N ILE A 217 -2.34 -14.52 2.81
CA ILE A 217 -3.42 -14.39 1.82
C ILE A 217 -4.24 -15.67 1.78
N VAL A 218 -5.53 -15.55 2.10
CA VAL A 218 -6.41 -16.71 2.31
C VAL A 218 -7.16 -17.14 1.05
N ASP A 219 -7.74 -16.20 0.28
CA ASP A 219 -8.62 -16.54 -0.84
C ASP A 219 -8.04 -16.21 -2.22
N GLU A 220 -7.39 -15.05 -2.39
CA GLU A 220 -6.90 -14.62 -3.73
C GLU A 220 -5.73 -13.64 -3.65
N LEU A 221 -4.65 -13.95 -4.36
CA LEU A 221 -3.64 -12.98 -4.80
C LEU A 221 -3.77 -12.78 -6.31
N ARG A 222 -3.99 -11.55 -6.74
CA ARG A 222 -3.97 -11.18 -8.15
C ARG A 222 -3.07 -9.99 -8.39
N VAL A 223 -1.99 -10.21 -9.14
CA VAL A 223 -1.09 -9.17 -9.60
C VAL A 223 -1.11 -9.14 -11.13
N THR A 224 -1.28 -7.96 -11.70
CA THR A 224 -1.18 -7.76 -13.14
C THR A 224 -0.37 -6.51 -13.41
N MET A 225 0.83 -6.71 -13.95
CA MET A 225 1.76 -5.63 -14.32
C MET A 225 1.82 -5.57 -15.83
N THR A 226 1.43 -4.43 -16.42
CA THR A 226 1.62 -4.25 -17.88
C THR A 226 3.06 -3.84 -18.13
N ARG A 227 3.75 -4.52 -19.05
CA ARG A 227 5.13 -4.17 -19.45
C ARG A 227 5.10 -2.75 -20.03
N ARG A 228 5.84 -1.81 -19.44
CA ARG A 228 6.20 -0.57 -20.15
C ARG A 228 7.24 -0.99 -21.21
N GLY A 229 7.30 -0.30 -22.34
CA GLY A 229 7.93 -0.82 -23.57
C GLY A 229 9.34 -1.41 -23.34
N GLU A 230 9.72 -2.42 -24.14
CA GLU A 230 11.00 -3.18 -24.09
C GLU A 230 12.28 -2.34 -24.33
N ARG A 231 12.27 -1.02 -24.11
CA ARG A 231 13.24 -0.07 -24.66
C ARG A 231 13.87 0.91 -23.69
N SER A 232 13.70 0.76 -22.40
CA SER A 232 14.60 1.43 -21.46
C SER A 232 15.08 0.42 -20.45
N GLY A 233 16.40 0.35 -20.25
CA GLY A 233 16.98 -0.24 -19.05
C GLY A 233 16.67 0.59 -17.79
N GLU A 234 15.49 1.22 -17.73
CA GLU A 234 14.95 2.05 -16.65
C GLU A 234 13.83 1.31 -15.90
N ASP A 235 13.34 0.16 -16.39
CA ASP A 235 12.33 -0.65 -15.68
C ASP A 235 12.97 -1.49 -14.54
N ALA A 236 14.16 -1.11 -14.02
CA ALA A 236 15.09 -1.94 -13.23
C ALA A 236 14.56 -2.45 -11.87
N ASP A 237 13.56 -1.78 -11.27
CA ASP A 237 12.81 -2.19 -10.07
C ASP A 237 11.33 -2.33 -10.42
N ARG A 238 10.91 -3.55 -10.73
CA ARG A 238 9.53 -3.80 -11.17
C ARG A 238 9.16 -5.27 -11.08
N ASP A 239 9.08 -5.72 -9.86
CA ASP A 239 8.88 -7.08 -9.46
C ASP A 239 7.49 -7.31 -8.84
N ILE A 240 7.00 -8.54 -8.96
CA ILE A 240 5.75 -8.96 -8.32
C ILE A 240 5.96 -9.00 -6.80
N PHE A 241 7.13 -9.45 -6.38
CA PHE A 241 7.53 -9.64 -5.00
C PHE A 241 8.91 -9.02 -4.84
N ASP A 242 8.98 -7.89 -4.16
CA ASP A 242 10.20 -7.37 -3.59
C ASP A 242 10.16 -7.55 -2.06
N LEU A 243 11.12 -8.28 -1.53
CA LEU A 243 11.13 -8.75 -0.14
C LEU A 243 12.49 -8.50 0.50
N GLU A 244 12.57 -7.44 1.26
CA GLU A 244 13.78 -7.06 1.99
C GLU A 244 13.79 -7.62 3.41
N VAL A 245 14.98 -7.83 3.97
CA VAL A 245 15.18 -8.31 5.34
C VAL A 245 16.06 -7.32 6.09
N ASP A 246 15.50 -6.69 7.13
CA ASP A 246 16.25 -5.82 8.06
C ASP A 246 16.36 -6.48 9.45
N ASP A 247 15.22 -6.60 10.13
CA ASP A 247 15.13 -7.05 11.52
C ASP A 247 14.62 -8.50 11.60
N SER A 248 13.92 -8.99 10.56
CA SER A 248 13.33 -10.33 10.52
C SER A 248 13.00 -10.79 9.09
N PRO A 249 12.75 -12.09 8.84
CA PRO A 249 12.39 -12.57 7.51
C PRO A 249 11.14 -11.94 6.92
N SER A 250 11.15 -11.75 5.61
CA SER A 250 10.00 -11.32 4.84
C SER A 250 9.32 -12.49 4.14
N GLN A 251 7.99 -12.55 4.22
CA GLN A 251 7.24 -13.65 3.64
C GLN A 251 5.81 -13.28 3.23
N VAL A 252 5.41 -13.81 2.08
CA VAL A 252 4.03 -13.86 1.60
C VAL A 252 3.56 -15.32 1.62
N VAL A 253 2.57 -15.60 2.46
CA VAL A 253 1.99 -16.93 2.67
C VAL A 253 0.65 -17.03 1.94
N LEU A 254 0.61 -17.85 0.89
CA LEU A 254 -0.61 -18.16 0.14
C LEU A 254 -1.21 -19.45 0.68
N HIS A 255 -2.34 -19.35 1.37
CA HIS A 255 -2.97 -20.49 2.03
C HIS A 255 -3.48 -21.53 1.04
N ARG A 256 -3.58 -22.78 1.49
CA ARG A 256 -4.15 -23.86 0.67
C ARG A 256 -5.55 -23.49 0.18
N GLY A 257 -5.77 -23.65 -1.12
CA GLY A 257 -7.01 -23.32 -1.82
C GLY A 257 -7.10 -21.87 -2.33
N ALA A 258 -6.14 -21.01 -1.98
CA ALA A 258 -6.05 -19.64 -2.50
C ALA A 258 -5.91 -19.64 -4.02
N ARG A 259 -6.61 -18.71 -4.68
CA ARG A 259 -6.47 -18.45 -6.11
C ARG A 259 -5.29 -17.52 -6.34
N VAL A 260 -4.44 -17.86 -7.30
CA VAL A 260 -3.25 -17.07 -7.60
C VAL A 260 -3.25 -16.73 -9.07
N LYS A 261 -3.15 -15.45 -9.39
CA LYS A 261 -2.98 -14.96 -10.75
C LYS A 261 -1.86 -13.91 -10.77
N LEU A 262 -0.73 -14.28 -11.33
CA LEU A 262 0.47 -13.44 -11.39
C LEU A 262 0.87 -13.21 -12.83
N HIS A 263 1.19 -11.97 -13.15
CA HIS A 263 1.74 -11.57 -14.44
C HIS A 263 2.64 -10.35 -14.25
N GLY A 264 3.96 -10.55 -14.37
CA GLY A 264 5.02 -9.58 -14.04
C GLY A 264 6.40 -10.26 -13.96
N VAL A 265 7.47 -9.55 -13.59
CA VAL A 265 8.75 -10.17 -13.20
C VAL A 265 8.60 -10.67 -11.77
N PHE A 266 9.19 -11.79 -11.38
CA PHE A 266 8.83 -12.43 -10.10
C PHE A 266 9.39 -11.72 -8.87
N GLY A 267 10.53 -11.06 -8.96
CA GLY A 267 11.42 -10.75 -7.84
C GLY A 267 12.78 -11.38 -8.07
N ASP A 268 13.84 -10.61 -7.88
CA ASP A 268 15.18 -11.08 -7.59
C ASP A 268 15.32 -11.38 -6.08
N GLU A 269 16.27 -12.26 -5.76
CA GLU A 269 16.65 -12.62 -4.37
C GLU A 269 15.56 -13.28 -3.49
N VAL A 270 14.34 -13.40 -4.02
CA VAL A 270 13.22 -14.11 -3.38
C VAL A 270 13.18 -15.61 -3.73
N ARG A 271 12.65 -16.40 -2.79
CA ARG A 271 12.47 -17.85 -2.94
C ARG A 271 11.00 -18.22 -2.97
N LEU A 272 10.66 -19.19 -3.83
CA LEU A 272 9.32 -19.79 -3.89
C LEU A 272 9.34 -21.23 -3.36
N ALA A 273 8.68 -21.48 -2.23
CA ALA A 273 8.33 -22.83 -1.78
C ALA A 273 6.88 -23.13 -2.17
N SER A 274 6.68 -23.92 -3.22
CA SER A 274 5.36 -24.35 -3.67
C SER A 274 5.40 -25.69 -4.40
N LYS A 275 4.34 -26.49 -4.25
CA LYS A 275 4.08 -27.69 -5.07
C LYS A 275 3.17 -27.40 -6.27
N ASP A 276 2.44 -26.29 -6.23
CA ASP A 276 1.45 -25.93 -7.24
C ASP A 276 1.97 -24.88 -8.25
N MET A 277 2.79 -23.94 -7.77
CA MET A 277 3.34 -22.86 -8.60
C MET A 277 4.69 -23.29 -9.19
N PRO A 278 4.94 -23.04 -10.49
CA PRO A 278 6.23 -23.32 -11.10
C PRO A 278 7.30 -22.40 -10.50
N GLN A 279 8.52 -22.91 -10.36
CA GLN A 279 9.65 -22.11 -9.89
C GLN A 279 9.94 -20.95 -10.85
N PRO A 280 10.19 -19.73 -10.34
CA PRO A 280 10.65 -18.62 -11.17
C PRO A 280 12.02 -18.95 -11.77
N ARG A 281 12.34 -18.30 -12.89
CA ARG A 281 13.71 -18.36 -13.43
C ARG A 281 14.56 -17.38 -12.63
N THR A 282 15.68 -17.84 -12.10
CA THR A 282 16.56 -17.06 -11.23
C THR A 282 17.59 -16.23 -12.00
N GLU A 283 17.82 -16.52 -13.29
CA GLU A 283 18.76 -15.77 -14.12
C GLU A 283 17.99 -14.73 -14.94
N GLY A 284 18.23 -13.44 -14.72
CA GLY A 284 17.64 -12.36 -15.52
C GLY A 284 16.15 -12.11 -15.31
N ARG A 285 15.66 -10.98 -15.84
CA ARG A 285 14.30 -10.45 -15.57
C ARG A 285 13.26 -11.05 -16.51
N PHE A 286 12.99 -12.34 -16.28
CA PHE A 286 12.02 -13.08 -17.08
C PHE A 286 10.59 -12.85 -16.61
N LEU A 287 9.69 -12.78 -17.59
CA LEU A 287 8.27 -12.69 -17.31
C LEU A 287 7.75 -13.97 -16.66
N TYR A 288 7.25 -13.84 -15.44
CA TYR A 288 6.53 -14.87 -14.72
C TYR A 288 5.03 -14.77 -15.01
N ARG A 289 4.42 -15.92 -15.33
CA ARG A 289 2.97 -16.03 -15.51
C ARG A 289 2.45 -17.28 -14.82
N PHE A 290 1.51 -17.09 -13.92
CA PHE A 290 0.79 -18.18 -13.28
C PHE A 290 -0.69 -17.82 -13.15
N GLN A 291 -1.57 -18.79 -13.41
CA GLN A 291 -2.99 -18.67 -13.09
C GLN A 291 -3.48 -20.04 -12.63
N GLY A 292 -3.75 -20.17 -11.34
CA GLY A 292 -4.10 -21.44 -10.73
C GLY A 292 -4.54 -21.30 -9.28
N ARG A 293 -4.43 -22.39 -8.53
CA ARG A 293 -4.74 -22.46 -7.09
C ARG A 293 -3.64 -23.22 -6.35
N CYS A 294 -3.46 -22.90 -5.07
CA CYS A 294 -2.59 -23.65 -4.17
C CYS A 294 -3.32 -24.91 -3.64
N ASP A 295 -3.61 -25.89 -4.48
CA ASP A 295 -4.47 -27.04 -4.12
C ASP A 295 -3.73 -28.12 -3.32
N GLN A 296 -2.44 -28.33 -3.60
CA GLN A 296 -1.62 -29.37 -2.96
C GLN A 296 -1.13 -28.97 -1.58
N ASP A 297 -0.68 -27.72 -1.41
CA ASP A 297 -0.12 -27.23 -0.15
C ASP A 297 -0.20 -25.70 -0.03
N VAL A 298 0.24 -25.16 1.10
CA VAL A 298 0.55 -23.73 1.23
C VAL A 298 1.72 -23.38 0.28
N ALA A 299 1.64 -22.22 -0.37
CA ALA A 299 2.78 -21.65 -1.09
C ALA A 299 3.36 -20.48 -0.31
N ILE A 300 4.69 -20.38 -0.24
CA ILE A 300 5.39 -19.33 0.49
C ILE A 300 6.39 -18.68 -0.46
N VAL A 301 6.28 -17.37 -0.62
CA VAL A 301 7.34 -16.53 -1.18
C VAL A 301 8.07 -15.89 -0.02
N TYR A 302 9.39 -15.97 0.02
CA TYR A 302 10.15 -15.48 1.18
C TYR A 302 11.56 -15.00 0.85
N SER A 303 12.05 -14.09 1.68
CA SER A 303 13.47 -13.75 1.85
C SER A 303 13.86 -13.93 3.33
N ILE A 304 15.06 -14.45 3.59
CA ILE A 304 15.54 -14.85 4.94
C ILE A 304 16.97 -14.37 5.26
N SER A 305 17.62 -13.71 4.31
CA SER A 305 18.95 -13.12 4.48
C SER A 305 18.83 -11.63 4.20
N GLU A 306 19.51 -10.82 5.00
CA GLU A 306 19.79 -9.43 4.65
C GLU A 306 20.50 -9.39 3.29
N ASP A 307 20.12 -8.43 2.46
CA ASP A 307 20.73 -8.18 1.15
C ASP A 307 22.13 -7.55 1.28
#